data_AF-A0A067PXN6-F1
#
_entry.id   AF-A0A067PXN6-F1
#
_cell.length_a   1.000
_cell.length_b   1.000
_cell.length_c   1.000
_cell.angle_alpha   90.00
_cell.angle_beta   90.00
_cell.angle_gamma   90.00
#
_symmetry.space_group_name_H-M   'P 1'
#
loop_
_entity.id
_entity.type
_entity.pdbx_description
1 polymer ?
#
loop_
_entity_poly.entity_id
_entity_poly.type
_entity_poly.pdbx_seq_one_letter_code
_entity_poly.pdbx_strand_id
1 'polypeptide(L)'
;MSVEIREAIDAIQKMKVNMNPEADFLAIYEAEEHMVAIEASRKKELDEAQTNLKALAKLLDAARTSSTRPKSIPTPAEHVAHVTALDKTRLSLMKAINDAESSLAGKEAELGQLKEEARRLEESDPAAEHESELDGTTLRLAIFKGMGFEPVVDKNGNPVKMLIRSQSGDVHCIPLDDGKLEYERANLLWNLASK
;
A
#
# COMPACT_ATOMS: atom_id res chain seq x y z
N MET A 1 -112.83 58.43 -43.86
CA MET A 1 -112.04 59.50 -43.21
C MET A 1 -112.23 59.61 -41.70
N SER A 2 -113.42 59.79 -41.10
CA SER A 2 -113.52 59.93 -39.62
C SER A 2 -113.42 58.61 -38.84
N VAL A 3 -113.79 57.47 -39.44
CA VAL A 3 -113.75 56.14 -38.82
C VAL A 3 -112.33 55.57 -38.80
N GLU A 4 -111.58 55.70 -39.89
CA GLU A 4 -110.18 55.25 -40.00
C GLU A 4 -109.25 55.97 -39.02
N ILE A 5 -109.50 57.26 -38.76
CA ILE A 5 -108.74 58.03 -37.78
C ILE A 5 -109.02 57.52 -36.35
N ARG A 6 -110.25 57.10 -36.05
CA ARG A 6 -110.59 56.55 -34.73
C ARG A 6 -109.97 55.17 -34.51
N GLU A 7 -109.96 54.31 -35.52
CA GLU A 7 -109.28 53.01 -35.46
C GLU A 7 -107.76 53.16 -35.30
N ALA A 8 -107.15 54.13 -36.01
CA ALA A 8 -105.74 54.44 -35.83
C ALA A 8 -105.44 54.97 -34.41
N ILE A 9 -106.30 55.81 -33.84
CA ILE A 9 -106.17 56.30 -32.46
C ILE A 9 -106.28 55.14 -31.45
N ASP A 10 -107.23 54.23 -31.64
CA ASP A 10 -107.42 53.06 -30.76
C ASP A 10 -106.24 52.08 -30.85
N ALA A 11 -105.68 51.87 -32.05
CA ALA A 11 -104.46 51.09 -32.25
C ALA A 11 -103.25 51.72 -31.55
N ILE A 12 -103.07 53.04 -31.66
CA ILE A 12 -101.99 53.78 -30.98
C ILE A 12 -102.18 53.70 -29.45
N GLN A 13 -103.40 53.81 -28.95
CA GLN A 13 -103.69 53.68 -27.51
C GLN A 13 -103.41 52.27 -26.99
N LYS A 14 -103.78 51.22 -27.74
CA LYS A 14 -103.43 49.82 -27.42
C LYS A 14 -101.91 49.61 -27.44
N MET A 15 -101.21 50.18 -28.40
CA MET A 15 -99.74 50.10 -28.47
C MET A 15 -99.08 50.81 -27.27
N LYS A 16 -99.61 51.95 -26.84
CA LYS A 16 -99.13 52.68 -25.65
C LYS A 16 -99.26 51.86 -24.37
N VAL A 17 -100.30 51.04 -24.23
CA VAL A 17 -100.49 50.16 -23.05
C VAL A 17 -99.54 48.96 -23.09
N ASN A 18 -99.20 48.47 -24.28
CA ASN A 18 -98.27 47.35 -24.46
C ASN A 18 -96.79 47.76 -24.34
N MET A 19 -96.48 49.04 -24.53
CA MET A 19 -95.15 49.58 -24.27
C MET A 19 -95.07 49.97 -22.80
N ASN A 20 -94.27 49.22 -22.02
CA ASN A 20 -93.95 49.57 -20.64
C ASN A 20 -92.45 49.91 -20.53
N PRO A 21 -92.06 51.17 -20.80
CA PRO A 21 -90.66 51.59 -20.72
C PRO A 21 -90.01 51.36 -19.36
N GLU A 22 -90.79 51.33 -18.28
CA GLU A 22 -90.28 51.11 -16.93
C GLU A 22 -89.87 49.65 -16.72
N ALA A 23 -90.65 48.69 -17.26
CA ALA A 23 -90.28 47.28 -17.24
C ALA A 23 -89.07 46.99 -18.13
N ASP A 24 -88.99 47.61 -19.32
CA ASP A 24 -87.83 47.47 -20.20
C ASP A 24 -86.56 48.08 -19.59
N PHE A 25 -86.69 49.24 -18.92
CA PHE A 25 -85.58 49.86 -18.18
C PHE A 25 -85.09 48.97 -17.05
N LEU A 26 -86.00 48.39 -16.26
CA LEU A 26 -85.64 47.50 -15.17
C LEU A 26 -84.93 46.23 -15.68
N ALA A 27 -85.41 45.64 -16.79
CA ALA A 27 -84.77 44.48 -17.40
C ALA A 27 -83.35 44.80 -17.93
N ILE A 28 -83.15 45.99 -18.51
CA ILE A 28 -81.81 46.45 -18.94
C ILE A 28 -80.92 46.67 -17.72
N TYR A 29 -81.42 47.30 -16.66
CA TYR A 29 -80.67 47.54 -15.43
C TYR A 29 -80.24 46.22 -14.77
N GLU A 30 -81.15 45.26 -14.64
CA GLU A 30 -80.84 43.91 -14.12
C GLU A 30 -79.81 43.20 -15.01
N ALA A 31 -79.94 43.29 -16.34
CA ALA A 31 -78.96 42.72 -17.26
C ALA A 31 -77.57 43.36 -17.11
N GLU A 32 -77.49 44.69 -16.93
CA GLU A 32 -76.23 45.39 -16.66
C GLU A 32 -75.61 44.96 -15.33
N GLU A 33 -76.39 44.88 -14.25
CA GLU A 33 -75.90 44.37 -12.96
C GLU A 33 -75.38 42.93 -13.07
N HIS A 34 -76.10 42.06 -13.80
CA HIS A 34 -75.64 40.70 -14.07
C HIS A 34 -74.35 40.67 -14.89
N MET A 35 -74.22 41.53 -15.90
CA MET A 35 -73.00 41.62 -16.70
C MET A 35 -71.80 42.08 -15.86
N VAL A 36 -71.98 43.08 -15.00
CA VAL A 36 -70.95 43.55 -14.07
C VAL A 36 -70.54 42.44 -13.09
N ALA A 37 -71.51 41.70 -12.54
CA ALA A 37 -71.24 40.58 -11.64
C ALA A 37 -70.46 39.45 -12.34
N ILE A 38 -70.83 39.11 -13.58
CA ILE A 38 -70.12 38.10 -14.39
C ILE A 38 -68.70 38.55 -14.71
N GLU A 39 -68.51 39.81 -15.10
CA GLU A 39 -67.19 40.36 -15.40
C GLU A 39 -66.29 40.33 -14.16
N ALA A 40 -66.83 40.69 -12.99
CA ALA A 40 -66.11 40.61 -11.72
C ALA A 40 -65.70 39.16 -11.39
N SER A 41 -66.60 38.19 -11.57
CA SER A 41 -66.29 36.77 -11.36
C SER A 41 -65.21 36.27 -12.32
N ARG A 42 -65.33 36.57 -13.62
CA ARG A 42 -64.34 36.20 -14.64
C ARG A 42 -62.98 36.80 -14.36
N LYS A 43 -62.93 38.07 -13.95
CA LYS A 43 -61.68 38.74 -13.59
C LYS A 43 -61.02 38.06 -12.39
N LYS A 44 -61.81 37.74 -11.35
CA LYS A 44 -61.32 37.00 -10.19
C LYS A 44 -60.77 35.62 -10.56
N GLU A 45 -61.49 34.85 -11.38
CA GLU A 45 -61.03 33.54 -11.86
C GLU A 45 -59.73 33.64 -12.67
N LEU A 46 -59.61 34.67 -13.52
CA LEU A 46 -58.39 34.92 -14.28
C LEU A 46 -57.22 35.29 -13.36
N ASP A 47 -57.44 36.14 -12.37
CA ASP A 47 -56.41 36.53 -11.40
C ASP A 47 -55.96 35.33 -10.55
N GLU A 48 -56.90 34.49 -10.11
CA GLU A 48 -56.61 33.22 -9.42
C GLU A 48 -55.84 32.24 -10.30
N ALA A 49 -56.24 32.08 -11.57
CA ALA A 49 -55.52 31.24 -12.51
C ALA A 49 -54.09 31.75 -12.77
N GLN A 50 -53.91 33.06 -12.92
CA GLN A 50 -52.60 33.68 -13.14
C GLN A 50 -51.69 33.55 -11.91
N THR A 51 -52.23 33.73 -10.71
CA THR A 51 -51.46 33.55 -9.46
C THR A 51 -51.04 32.09 -9.27
N ASN A 52 -51.95 31.14 -9.54
CA ASN A 52 -51.65 29.71 -9.52
C ASN A 52 -50.57 29.34 -10.55
N LEU A 53 -50.67 29.86 -11.77
CA LEU A 53 -49.66 29.63 -12.82
C LEU A 53 -48.29 30.15 -12.38
N LYS A 54 -48.22 31.38 -11.83
CA LYS A 54 -46.97 31.95 -11.31
C LYS A 54 -46.40 31.12 -10.15
N ALA A 55 -47.24 30.59 -9.26
CA ALA A 55 -46.80 29.72 -8.17
C ALA A 55 -46.22 28.40 -8.70
N LEU A 56 -46.91 27.75 -9.64
CA LEU A 56 -46.44 26.52 -10.28
C LEU A 56 -45.15 26.73 -11.08
N ALA A 57 -45.01 27.86 -11.77
CA ALA A 57 -43.78 28.20 -12.50
C ALA A 57 -42.59 28.32 -11.55
N LYS A 58 -42.75 29.00 -10.40
CA LYS A 58 -41.71 29.09 -9.36
C LYS A 58 -41.34 27.73 -8.78
N LEU A 59 -42.32 26.87 -8.52
CA LEU A 59 -42.07 25.50 -8.05
C LEU A 59 -41.31 24.69 -9.09
N LEU A 60 -41.65 24.83 -10.36
CA LEU A 60 -40.97 24.15 -11.47
C LEU A 60 -39.53 24.63 -11.62
N ASP A 61 -39.25 25.92 -11.48
CA ASP A 61 -37.88 26.45 -11.52
C ASP A 61 -37.05 26.00 -10.30
N ALA A 62 -37.66 25.95 -9.11
CA ALA A 62 -37.04 25.39 -7.92
C ALA A 62 -36.75 23.89 -8.09
N ALA A 63 -37.70 23.13 -8.63
CA ALA A 63 -37.54 21.71 -8.91
C ALA A 63 -36.47 21.46 -9.98
N ARG A 64 -36.41 22.28 -11.04
CA ARG A 64 -35.35 22.23 -12.06
C ARG A 64 -33.98 22.45 -11.43
N THR A 65 -33.84 23.52 -10.64
CA THR A 65 -32.60 23.85 -9.94
C THR A 65 -32.16 22.73 -8.99
N SER A 66 -33.11 22.12 -8.27
CA SER A 66 -32.84 20.98 -7.37
C SER A 66 -32.51 19.69 -8.13
N SER A 67 -33.17 19.44 -9.26
CA SER A 67 -32.96 18.25 -10.10
C SER A 67 -31.65 18.30 -10.88
N THR A 68 -31.15 19.51 -11.20
CA THR A 68 -29.85 19.67 -11.81
C THR A 68 -28.77 19.43 -10.77
N ARG A 69 -27.90 18.48 -11.08
CA ARG A 69 -26.74 18.14 -10.25
C ARG A 69 -25.90 19.41 -10.00
N PRO A 70 -25.60 19.77 -8.75
CA PRO A 70 -24.76 20.91 -8.44
C PRO A 70 -23.40 20.76 -9.13
N LYS A 71 -22.89 21.86 -9.72
CA LYS A 71 -21.57 21.88 -10.38
C LYS A 71 -20.39 21.54 -9.45
N SER A 72 -20.63 21.55 -8.14
CA SER A 72 -19.66 21.15 -7.11
C SER A 72 -19.44 19.63 -7.07
N ILE A 73 -20.39 18.82 -7.56
CA ILE A 73 -20.30 17.36 -7.49
C ILE A 73 -19.62 16.82 -8.76
N PRO A 74 -18.46 16.15 -8.66
CA PRO A 74 -17.73 15.61 -9.81
C PRO A 74 -18.62 14.73 -10.66
N THR A 75 -18.68 14.98 -11.96
CA THR A 75 -19.52 14.24 -12.92
C THR A 75 -19.34 12.72 -12.77
N PRO A 76 -20.32 11.89 -13.17
CA PRO A 76 -20.16 10.43 -13.08
C PRO A 76 -18.86 9.92 -13.73
N ALA A 77 -18.45 10.53 -14.84
CA ALA A 77 -17.19 10.22 -15.52
C ALA A 77 -15.96 10.61 -14.67
N GLU A 78 -15.93 11.82 -14.10
CA GLU A 78 -14.85 12.27 -13.21
C GLU A 78 -14.77 11.41 -11.95
N HIS A 79 -15.92 11.03 -11.38
CA HIS A 79 -15.97 10.13 -10.22
C HIS A 79 -15.40 8.75 -10.54
N VAL A 80 -15.80 8.16 -11.68
CA VAL A 80 -15.26 6.85 -12.12
C VAL A 80 -13.75 6.96 -12.37
N ALA A 81 -13.29 8.04 -13.00
CA ALA A 81 -11.86 8.28 -13.22
C ALA A 81 -11.10 8.39 -11.89
N HIS A 82 -11.66 9.10 -10.91
CA HIS A 82 -11.09 9.24 -9.57
C HIS A 82 -11.02 7.91 -8.82
N VAL A 83 -12.10 7.12 -8.82
CA VAL A 83 -12.13 5.77 -8.22
C VAL A 83 -11.08 4.88 -8.89
N THR A 84 -11.02 4.88 -10.21
CA THR A 84 -10.02 4.10 -10.97
C THR A 84 -8.59 4.52 -10.64
N ALA A 85 -8.35 5.83 -10.44
CA ALA A 85 -7.05 6.34 -10.03
C ALA A 85 -6.68 5.85 -8.62
N LEU A 86 -7.63 5.86 -7.68
CA LEU A 86 -7.45 5.32 -6.33
C LEU A 86 -7.20 3.80 -6.33
N ASP A 87 -7.86 3.05 -7.20
CA ASP A 87 -7.62 1.61 -7.31
C ASP A 87 -6.21 1.31 -7.85
N LYS A 88 -5.73 2.11 -8.81
CA LYS A 88 -4.34 2.00 -9.30
C LYS A 88 -3.33 2.31 -8.20
N THR A 89 -3.54 3.37 -7.42
CA THR A 89 -2.61 3.69 -6.32
C THR A 89 -2.64 2.62 -5.24
N ARG A 90 -3.82 2.09 -4.90
CA ARG A 90 -3.97 0.97 -3.96
C ARG A 90 -3.19 -0.25 -4.42
N LEU A 91 -3.35 -0.69 -5.67
CA LEU A 91 -2.62 -1.84 -6.21
C LEU A 91 -1.09 -1.60 -6.22
N SER A 92 -0.67 -0.39 -6.57
CA SER A 92 0.75 -0.01 -6.53
C SER A 92 1.32 -0.06 -5.11
N LEU A 93 0.56 0.42 -4.12
CA LEU A 93 0.99 0.37 -2.71
C LEU A 93 1.05 -1.06 -2.19
N MET A 94 0.08 -1.90 -2.51
CA MET A 94 0.10 -3.31 -2.11
C MET A 94 1.32 -4.04 -2.69
N LYS A 95 1.68 -3.75 -3.95
CA LYS A 95 2.91 -4.28 -4.54
C LYS A 95 4.15 -3.77 -3.81
N ALA A 96 4.25 -2.46 -3.57
CA ALA A 96 5.39 -1.87 -2.88
C ALA A 96 5.57 -2.43 -1.45
N ILE A 97 4.47 -2.67 -0.74
CA ILE A 97 4.48 -3.32 0.58
C ILE A 97 5.02 -4.75 0.46
N ASN A 98 4.50 -5.55 -0.47
CA ASN A 98 4.95 -6.93 -0.65
C ASN A 98 6.43 -7.02 -1.06
N ASP A 99 6.90 -6.11 -1.91
CA ASP A 99 8.31 -6.02 -2.31
C ASP A 99 9.19 -5.65 -1.09
N ALA A 100 8.74 -4.72 -0.24
CA ALA A 100 9.43 -4.33 0.99
C ALA A 100 9.45 -5.45 2.04
N GLU A 101 8.33 -6.15 2.24
CA GLU A 101 8.23 -7.32 3.15
C GLU A 101 9.14 -8.45 2.69
N SER A 102 9.19 -8.73 1.38
CA SER A 102 10.09 -9.73 0.81
C SER A 102 11.56 -9.36 1.01
N SER A 103 11.92 -8.09 0.82
CA SER A 103 13.27 -7.59 1.09
C SER A 103 13.62 -7.67 2.59
N LEU A 104 12.67 -7.38 3.47
CA LEU A 104 12.86 -7.45 4.92
C LEU A 104 13.12 -8.89 5.35
N ALA A 105 12.28 -9.84 4.89
CA ALA A 105 12.45 -11.25 5.19
C ALA A 105 13.83 -11.78 4.72
N GLY A 106 14.30 -11.35 3.55
CA GLY A 106 15.65 -11.68 3.07
C GLY A 106 16.75 -11.15 3.98
N LYS A 107 16.62 -9.90 4.44
CA LYS A 107 17.58 -9.27 5.35
C LYS A 107 17.57 -9.88 6.75
N GLU A 108 16.40 -10.25 7.26
CA GLU A 108 16.28 -10.96 8.54
C GLU A 108 16.92 -12.35 8.49
N ALA A 109 16.75 -13.08 7.38
CA ALA A 109 17.41 -14.36 7.16
C ALA A 109 18.94 -14.23 7.10
N GLU A 110 19.45 -13.25 6.34
CA GLU A 110 20.89 -12.94 6.26
C GLU A 110 21.46 -12.56 7.64
N LEU A 111 20.75 -11.71 8.39
CA LEU A 111 21.13 -11.32 9.74
C LEU A 111 21.13 -12.52 10.71
N GLY A 112 20.18 -13.45 10.56
CA GLY A 112 20.17 -14.70 11.31
C GLY A 112 21.39 -15.57 11.02
N GLN A 113 21.76 -15.73 9.74
CA GLN A 113 22.97 -16.48 9.34
C GLN A 113 24.25 -15.84 9.87
N LEU A 114 24.39 -14.52 9.73
CA LEU A 114 25.55 -13.78 10.23
C LEU A 114 25.68 -13.86 11.76
N LYS A 115 24.56 -13.84 12.49
CA LYS A 115 24.59 -14.03 13.95
C LYS A 115 25.05 -15.43 14.34
N GLU A 116 24.59 -16.45 13.63
CA GLU A 116 25.01 -17.83 13.90
C GLU A 116 26.50 -18.02 13.56
N GLU A 117 26.97 -17.46 12.45
CA GLU A 117 28.38 -17.48 12.07
C GLU A 117 29.25 -16.72 13.08
N ALA A 118 28.81 -15.54 13.52
CA ALA A 118 29.49 -14.79 14.57
C ALA A 118 29.59 -15.62 15.86
N ARG A 119 28.49 -16.27 16.29
CA ARG A 119 28.51 -17.14 17.46
C ARG A 119 29.49 -18.30 17.30
N ARG A 120 29.50 -18.95 16.13
CA ARG A 120 30.43 -20.04 15.82
C ARG A 120 31.89 -19.59 15.87
N LEU A 121 32.19 -18.37 15.41
CA LEU A 121 33.53 -17.80 15.45
C LEU A 121 33.94 -17.37 16.87
N GLU A 122 32.99 -16.89 17.69
CA GLU A 122 33.23 -16.59 19.11
C GLU A 122 33.50 -17.85 19.93
N GLU A 123 32.87 -18.97 19.57
CA GLU A 123 33.05 -20.28 20.22
C GLU A 123 34.33 -21.00 19.75
N SER A 124 34.83 -20.71 18.55
CA SER A 124 36.06 -21.31 18.01
C SER A 124 37.29 -20.65 18.65
N ASP A 125 38.13 -21.45 19.29
CA ASP A 125 39.46 -21.04 19.75
C ASP A 125 40.52 -21.59 18.78
N PRO A 126 41.07 -20.75 17.89
CA PRO A 126 42.05 -21.19 16.91
C PRO A 126 43.32 -21.75 17.55
N ALA A 127 43.68 -21.32 18.76
CA ALA A 127 44.87 -21.83 19.43
C ALA A 127 44.68 -23.27 19.91
N ALA A 128 43.51 -23.57 20.49
CA ALA A 128 43.15 -24.92 20.92
C ALA A 128 42.93 -25.88 19.73
N GLU A 129 42.29 -25.40 18.65
CA GLU A 129 42.11 -26.19 17.43
C GLU A 129 43.46 -26.52 16.78
N HIS A 130 44.37 -25.56 16.69
CA HIS A 130 45.69 -25.78 16.10
C HIS A 130 46.60 -26.66 16.98
N GLU A 131 46.46 -26.60 18.32
CA GLU A 131 47.16 -27.51 19.23
C GLU A 131 46.68 -28.97 19.09
N SER A 132 45.40 -29.16 18.77
CA SER A 132 44.84 -30.49 18.49
C SER A 132 45.24 -31.03 17.10
N GLU A 133 45.38 -30.16 16.10
CA GLU A 133 45.70 -30.56 14.72
C GLU A 133 47.21 -30.72 14.47
N LEU A 134 48.04 -29.92 15.13
CA LEU A 134 49.50 -30.06 15.06
C LEU A 134 49.97 -31.15 16.02
N ASP A 135 50.37 -32.31 15.49
CA ASP A 135 51.12 -33.28 16.29
C ASP A 135 52.48 -32.68 16.68
N GLY A 136 52.52 -32.08 17.86
CA GLY A 136 53.72 -31.48 18.43
C GLY A 136 54.87 -32.47 18.60
N THR A 137 54.61 -33.79 18.53
CA THR A 137 55.63 -34.83 18.47
C THR A 137 56.30 -34.85 17.10
N THR A 138 55.52 -34.87 16.02
CA THR A 138 56.02 -34.81 14.64
C THR A 138 56.85 -33.54 14.40
N LEU A 139 56.40 -32.38 14.89
CA LEU A 139 57.17 -31.13 14.76
C LEU A 139 58.50 -31.21 15.51
N ARG A 140 58.50 -31.69 16.77
CA ARG A 140 59.72 -31.89 17.55
C ARG A 140 60.68 -32.86 16.87
N LEU A 141 60.18 -33.98 16.34
CA LEU A 141 60.97 -34.96 15.60
C LEU A 141 61.55 -34.36 14.31
N ALA A 142 60.80 -33.51 13.60
CA ALA A 142 61.28 -32.81 12.41
C ALA A 142 62.41 -31.82 12.75
N ILE A 143 62.29 -31.09 13.87
CA ILE A 143 63.34 -30.20 14.38
C ILE A 143 64.60 -31.01 14.70
N PHE A 144 64.50 -32.10 15.47
CA PHE A 144 65.65 -32.93 15.79
C PHE A 144 66.30 -33.55 14.55
N LYS A 145 65.51 -33.96 13.56
CA LYS A 145 66.01 -34.44 12.27
C LYS A 145 66.73 -33.34 11.49
N GLY A 146 66.20 -32.11 11.49
CA GLY A 146 66.84 -30.93 10.90
C GLY A 146 68.16 -30.55 11.58
N MET A 147 68.28 -30.81 12.88
CA MET A 147 69.52 -30.66 13.64
C MET A 147 70.54 -31.79 13.40
N GLY A 148 70.20 -32.77 12.55
CA GLY A 148 71.11 -33.85 12.15
C GLY A 148 70.99 -35.13 12.97
N PHE A 149 70.03 -35.24 13.91
CA PHE A 149 69.78 -36.48 14.66
C PHE A 149 68.84 -37.40 13.89
N GLU A 150 69.35 -38.56 13.48
CA GLU A 150 68.61 -39.55 12.70
C GLU A 150 68.64 -40.92 13.42
N PRO A 151 67.52 -41.34 14.04
CA PRO A 151 67.46 -42.64 14.71
C PRO A 151 67.38 -43.76 13.68
N VAL A 152 68.21 -44.80 13.87
CA VAL A 152 68.17 -46.03 13.10
C VAL A 152 67.40 -47.06 13.91
N VAL A 153 66.26 -47.47 13.37
CA VAL A 153 65.35 -48.43 14.00
C VAL A 153 65.60 -49.86 13.49
N ASP A 154 65.40 -50.83 14.39
CA ASP A 154 65.30 -52.26 14.08
C ASP A 154 64.01 -52.58 13.30
N LYS A 155 63.92 -53.78 12.73
CA LYS A 155 62.73 -54.40 12.14
C LYS A 155 61.51 -54.38 13.07
N ASN A 156 61.72 -54.31 14.38
CA ASN A 156 60.67 -54.19 15.39
C ASN A 156 60.30 -52.74 15.74
N GLY A 157 60.90 -51.73 15.08
CA GLY A 157 60.64 -50.31 15.31
C GLY A 157 61.38 -49.69 16.50
N ASN A 158 62.21 -50.45 17.22
CA ASN A 158 62.98 -49.93 18.36
C ASN A 158 64.27 -49.22 17.88
N PRO A 159 64.63 -48.06 18.44
CA PRO A 159 65.85 -47.35 18.05
C PRO A 159 67.09 -48.07 18.59
N VAL A 160 67.97 -48.52 17.69
CA VAL A 160 69.18 -49.28 18.05
C VAL A 160 70.42 -48.39 18.02
N LYS A 161 70.46 -47.44 17.08
CA LYS A 161 71.61 -46.54 16.88
C LYS A 161 71.10 -45.13 16.56
N MET A 162 71.89 -44.13 16.89
CA MET A 162 71.67 -42.75 16.50
C MET A 162 72.75 -42.34 15.52
N LEU A 163 72.34 -41.84 14.35
CA LEU A 163 73.22 -41.14 13.43
C LEU A 163 73.16 -39.65 13.75
N ILE A 164 74.32 -39.01 13.84
CA ILE A 164 74.44 -37.57 14.04
C ILE A 164 75.21 -37.01 12.86
N ARG A 165 74.60 -36.07 12.14
CA ARG A 165 75.26 -35.28 11.11
C ARG A 165 75.72 -33.96 11.73
N SER A 166 77.02 -33.78 11.79
CA SER A 166 77.67 -32.55 12.26
C SER A 166 77.52 -31.43 11.20
N GLN A 167 77.61 -30.16 11.64
CA GLN A 167 77.63 -29.01 10.72
C GLN A 167 78.86 -29.02 9.80
N SER A 168 79.94 -29.69 10.22
CA SER A 168 81.16 -29.90 9.42
C SER A 168 80.98 -30.89 8.25
N GLY A 169 79.85 -31.62 8.21
CA GLY A 169 79.55 -32.63 7.21
C GLY A 169 79.89 -34.07 7.62
N ASP A 170 80.52 -34.26 8.78
CA ASP A 170 80.86 -35.58 9.33
C ASP A 170 79.61 -36.31 9.87
N VAL A 171 79.58 -37.63 9.72
CA VAL A 171 78.49 -38.49 10.19
C VAL A 171 79.01 -39.44 11.28
N HIS A 172 78.48 -39.29 12.49
CA HIS A 172 78.80 -40.13 13.63
C HIS A 172 77.69 -41.14 13.90
N CYS A 173 78.05 -42.40 14.08
CA CYS A 173 77.11 -43.47 14.43
C CYS A 173 77.35 -43.93 15.87
N ILE A 174 76.36 -43.74 16.75
CA ILE A 174 76.45 -44.12 18.17
C ILE A 174 75.42 -45.21 18.47
N PRO A 175 75.83 -46.39 18.99
CA PRO A 175 74.89 -47.37 19.50
C PRO A 175 74.19 -46.84 20.76
N LEU A 176 72.88 -47.05 20.87
CA LEU A 176 72.11 -46.59 22.03
C LEU A 176 72.24 -47.52 23.24
N ASP A 177 72.73 -48.74 23.02
CA ASP A 177 72.95 -49.82 23.99
C ASP A 177 74.44 -49.95 24.35
N ASP A 178 75.00 -48.90 24.96
CA ASP A 178 76.44 -48.81 25.30
C ASP A 178 76.68 -48.77 26.83
N GLY A 179 75.69 -49.14 27.64
CA GLY A 179 75.81 -49.20 29.12
C GLY A 179 76.08 -47.88 29.84
N LYS A 180 76.18 -46.75 29.13
CA LYS A 180 76.45 -45.41 29.67
C LYS A 180 75.22 -44.82 30.38
N LEU A 181 75.47 -43.98 31.37
CA LEU A 181 74.43 -43.21 32.04
C LEU A 181 73.77 -42.24 31.04
N GLU A 182 72.46 -42.01 31.18
CA GLU A 182 71.68 -41.21 30.22
C GLU A 182 72.22 -39.79 30.03
N TYR A 183 72.70 -39.18 31.11
CA TYR A 183 73.31 -37.84 31.10
C TYR A 183 74.60 -37.78 30.27
N GLU A 184 75.47 -38.78 30.42
CA GLU A 184 76.73 -38.86 29.65
C GLU A 184 76.45 -39.06 28.16
N ARG A 185 75.43 -39.88 27.84
CA ARG A 185 74.97 -40.09 26.48
C ARG A 185 74.40 -38.81 25.88
N ALA A 186 73.56 -38.08 26.61
CA ALA A 186 73.00 -36.81 26.13
C ALA A 186 74.10 -35.79 25.83
N ASN A 187 75.07 -35.61 26.74
CA ASN A 187 76.21 -34.72 26.52
C ASN A 187 77.07 -35.13 25.32
N LEU A 188 77.30 -36.43 25.13
CA LEU A 188 78.05 -36.94 23.98
C LEU A 188 77.33 -36.64 22.66
N LEU A 189 76.01 -36.89 22.59
CA LEU A 189 75.19 -36.62 21.41
C LEU A 189 75.21 -35.12 21.06
N TRP A 190 75.04 -34.24 22.05
CA TRP A 190 75.09 -32.79 21.85
C TRP A 190 76.47 -32.28 21.44
N ASN A 191 77.55 -32.83 22.01
CA ASN A 191 78.93 -32.49 21.64
C ASN A 191 79.29 -32.92 20.21
N LEU A 192 78.67 -33.98 19.70
CA LEU A 192 78.92 -34.47 18.34
C LEU A 192 78.07 -33.75 17.29
N ALA A 193 76.91 -33.23 17.69
CA ALA A 193 76.07 -32.40 16.82
C ALA A 193 76.58 -30.94 16.71
N SER A 194 77.32 -30.45 17.70
CA SER A 194 77.84 -29.07 17.76
C SER A 194 79.26 -28.89 17.22
N LYS A 195 79.99 -29.99 17.04
CA LYS A 195 81.24 -30.01 16.26
C LYS A 195 80.94 -29.89 14.78
#